data_AF-A0A350T0E3-F1
#
_entry.id   AF-A0A350T0E3-F1
#
_cell.length_a   1.000
_cell.length_b   1.000
_cell.length_c   1.000
_cell.angle_alpha   90.00
_cell.angle_beta   90.00
_cell.angle_gamma   90.00
#
_symmetry.space_group_name_H-M   'P 1'
#
loop_
_entity.id
_entity.type
_entity.pdbx_description
1 polymer ?
#
loop_
_entity_poly.entity_id
_entity_poly.type
_entity_poly.pdbx_seq_one_letter_code
_entity_poly.pdbx_strand_id
1 'polypeptide(L)'
;LIDPFGGIGDLGGRQIIAVGDPAERFNEDPLRILRAARFAAQLGFEIEDATLAAMQALGPELRRISRERIATELNRLLVGPHVADGLRALHEADLIRWVLPEAQPMAEDDRDSVGARHKDIWEHTVRVVGQTPARLAVRWAALLHDAAKPA
;
A
#
# COMPACT_ATOMS: atom_id res chain seq x y z
N LEU A 1 19.81 -24.75 3.43
CA LEU A 1 18.77 -23.73 3.67
C LEU A 1 17.71 -24.37 4.56
N ILE A 2 17.26 -23.68 5.62
CA ILE A 2 16.21 -24.17 6.53
C ILE A 2 14.97 -23.30 6.29
N ASP A 3 13.83 -23.92 5.99
CA ASP A 3 12.58 -23.24 5.66
C ASP A 3 11.41 -23.81 6.47
N PRO A 4 11.19 -23.30 7.71
CA PRO A 4 10.16 -23.84 8.60
C PRO A 4 8.73 -23.39 8.25
N PHE A 5 8.57 -22.41 7.37
CA PHE A 5 7.27 -21.80 7.05
C PHE A 5 6.88 -21.91 5.57
N GLY A 6 7.72 -22.53 4.72
CA GLY A 6 7.42 -22.70 3.30
C GLY A 6 7.76 -21.48 2.44
N GLY A 7 8.58 -20.56 2.93
CA GLY A 7 8.91 -19.30 2.24
C GLY A 7 9.61 -19.50 0.90
N ILE A 8 10.27 -20.65 0.65
CA ILE A 8 10.80 -20.98 -0.69
C ILE A 8 9.66 -21.15 -1.70
N GLY A 9 8.55 -21.77 -1.27
CA GLY A 9 7.34 -21.90 -2.07
C GLY A 9 6.74 -20.53 -2.37
N ASP A 10 6.60 -19.69 -1.36
CA ASP A 10 6.04 -18.33 -1.49
C ASP A 10 6.89 -17.45 -2.41
N LEU A 11 8.22 -17.57 -2.33
CA LEU A 11 9.15 -16.91 -3.26
C LEU A 11 8.93 -17.39 -4.71
N GLY A 12 8.74 -18.69 -4.91
CA GLY A 12 8.42 -19.26 -6.21
C GLY A 12 7.06 -18.82 -6.76
N GLY A 13 6.08 -18.68 -5.86
CA GLY A 13 4.73 -18.18 -6.15
C GLY A 13 4.62 -16.67 -6.24
N ARG A 14 5.68 -15.92 -5.89
CA ARG A 14 5.70 -14.45 -5.81
C ARG A 14 4.60 -13.89 -4.92
N GLN A 15 4.40 -14.50 -3.76
CA GLN A 15 3.40 -14.09 -2.78
C GLN A 15 4.01 -13.50 -1.51
N ILE A 16 3.31 -12.52 -0.92
CA ILE A 16 3.59 -11.94 0.39
C ILE A 16 2.55 -12.50 1.35
N ILE A 17 3.02 -13.35 2.27
CA ILE A 17 2.19 -14.08 3.22
C ILE A 17 2.66 -13.75 4.64
N ALA A 18 1.72 -13.48 5.55
CA ALA A 18 2.04 -13.36 6.96
C ALA A 18 2.35 -14.73 7.59
N VAL A 19 3.38 -14.80 8.43
CA VAL A 19 3.74 -16.06 9.08
C VAL A 19 2.73 -16.43 10.16
N GLY A 20 2.03 -17.55 10.01
CA GLY A 20 0.99 -17.99 10.93
C GLY A 20 -0.30 -17.19 10.72
N ASP A 21 -0.97 -16.78 11.79
CA ASP A 21 -2.19 -15.98 11.69
C ASP A 21 -1.88 -14.49 11.40
N PRO A 22 -2.38 -13.92 10.28
CA PRO A 22 -2.11 -12.52 9.94
C PRO A 22 -2.60 -11.52 10.99
N ALA A 23 -3.75 -11.77 11.61
CA ALA A 23 -4.35 -10.85 12.57
C ALA A 23 -3.53 -10.80 13.88
N GLU A 24 -3.06 -11.94 14.38
CA GLU A 24 -2.12 -12.00 15.50
C GLU A 24 -0.84 -11.23 15.18
N ARG A 25 -0.26 -11.47 13.99
CA ARG A 25 1.00 -10.80 13.59
C ARG A 25 0.88 -9.30 13.45
N PHE A 26 -0.25 -8.79 12.97
CA PHE A 26 -0.46 -7.35 12.86
C PHE A 26 -0.82 -6.70 14.19
N ASN A 27 -1.49 -7.40 15.11
CA ASN A 27 -1.71 -6.89 16.47
C ASN A 27 -0.40 -6.74 17.26
N GLU A 28 0.53 -7.69 17.10
CA GLU A 28 1.87 -7.63 17.70
C GLU A 28 2.65 -6.37 17.25
N ASP A 29 2.63 -6.05 15.95
CA ASP A 29 3.26 -4.86 15.37
C ASP A 29 2.47 -4.36 14.15
N PRO A 30 1.59 -3.36 14.32
CA PRO A 30 0.76 -2.84 13.23
C PRO A 30 1.55 -2.29 12.05
N LEU A 31 2.82 -1.93 12.24
CA LEU A 31 3.67 -1.46 11.14
C LEU A 31 3.89 -2.55 10.08
N ARG A 32 3.72 -3.83 10.43
CA ARG A 32 3.79 -4.95 9.47
C ARG A 32 2.76 -4.86 8.35
N ILE A 33 1.60 -4.22 8.59
CA ILE A 33 0.59 -3.93 7.56
C ILE A 33 1.22 -3.08 6.44
N LEU A 34 1.86 -1.97 6.81
CA LEU A 34 2.55 -1.11 5.84
C LEU A 34 3.76 -1.79 5.19
N ARG A 35 4.45 -2.67 5.93
CA ARG A 35 5.57 -3.43 5.38
C ARG A 35 5.13 -4.40 4.29
N ALA A 36 3.95 -5.00 4.39
CA ALA A 36 3.40 -5.85 3.34
C ALA A 36 3.23 -5.07 2.02
N ALA A 37 2.57 -3.90 2.07
CA ALA A 37 2.45 -3.02 0.92
C ALA A 37 3.82 -2.52 0.39
N ARG A 38 4.77 -2.21 1.28
CA ARG A 38 6.14 -1.89 0.88
C ARG A 38 6.81 -3.06 0.16
N PHE A 39 6.64 -4.29 0.63
CA PHE A 39 7.22 -5.45 -0.03
C PHE A 39 6.60 -5.69 -1.41
N ALA A 40 5.30 -5.45 -1.58
CA ALA A 40 4.66 -5.46 -2.89
C ALA A 40 5.35 -4.44 -3.82
N ALA A 41 5.57 -3.21 -3.34
CA ALA A 41 6.31 -2.19 -4.09
C ALA A 41 7.79 -2.50 -4.36
N GLN A 42 8.43 -3.33 -3.53
CA GLN A 42 9.86 -3.65 -3.68
C GLN A 42 10.08 -4.86 -4.58
N LEU A 43 9.20 -5.86 -4.52
CA LEU A 43 9.39 -7.17 -5.12
C LEU A 43 8.47 -7.41 -6.33
N GLY A 44 7.38 -6.66 -6.46
CA GLY A 44 6.34 -6.93 -7.47
C GLY A 44 5.68 -8.27 -7.23
N PHE A 45 5.39 -8.55 -5.95
CA PHE A 45 4.73 -9.77 -5.47
C PHE A 45 3.30 -9.42 -5.07
N GLU A 46 2.40 -10.37 -5.21
CA GLU A 46 1.00 -10.23 -4.80
C GLU A 46 0.87 -10.52 -3.30
N ILE A 47 -0.03 -9.83 -2.61
CA ILE A 47 -0.33 -10.11 -1.20
C ILE A 47 -1.42 -11.17 -1.17
N GLU A 48 -1.22 -12.23 -0.40
CA GLU A 48 -2.23 -13.29 -0.25
C GLU A 48 -3.53 -12.73 0.36
N ASP A 49 -4.68 -13.17 -0.16
CA ASP A 49 -6.02 -12.72 0.22
C ASP A 49 -6.25 -12.67 1.74
N ALA A 50 -5.82 -13.71 2.49
CA ALA A 50 -5.99 -13.74 3.94
C ALA A 50 -5.14 -12.65 4.64
N THR A 51 -3.91 -12.47 4.17
CA THR A 51 -3.02 -11.40 4.62
C THR A 51 -3.61 -10.01 4.30
N LEU A 52 -4.15 -9.82 3.09
CA LEU A 52 -4.77 -8.57 2.66
C LEU A 52 -6.06 -8.25 3.44
N ALA A 53 -6.92 -9.24 3.68
CA ALA A 53 -8.12 -9.08 4.48
C ALA A 53 -7.80 -8.65 5.91
N ALA A 54 -6.75 -9.23 6.51
CA ALA A 54 -6.28 -8.83 7.84
C ALA A 54 -5.66 -7.42 7.84
N MET A 55 -4.97 -7.02 6.76
CA MET A 55 -4.49 -5.64 6.61
C MET A 55 -5.66 -4.65 6.68
N GLN A 56 -6.75 -4.92 5.95
CA GLN A 56 -7.93 -4.07 5.96
C GLN A 56 -8.60 -4.03 7.34
N ALA A 57 -8.84 -5.19 7.95
CA ALA A 57 -9.52 -5.30 9.23
C ALA A 57 -8.75 -4.60 10.37
N LEU A 58 -7.41 -4.66 10.34
CA LEU A 58 -6.54 -4.08 11.37
C LEU A 58 -5.92 -2.75 10.98
N GLY A 59 -6.33 -2.16 9.85
CA GLY A 59 -5.94 -0.80 9.45
C GLY A 59 -6.06 0.27 10.55
N PRO A 60 -7.14 0.28 11.39
CA PRO A 60 -7.27 1.23 12.49
C PRO A 60 -6.11 1.19 13.51
N GLU A 61 -5.44 0.04 13.68
CA GLU A 61 -4.33 -0.13 14.61
C GLU A 61 -3.10 0.70 14.21
N LEU A 62 -3.01 1.14 12.94
CA LEU A 62 -1.96 2.06 12.48
C LEU A 62 -2.00 3.41 13.20
N ARG A 63 -3.12 3.79 13.83
CA ARG A 63 -3.21 4.98 14.71
C ARG A 63 -2.25 4.92 15.90
N ARG A 64 -1.84 3.72 16.34
CA ARG A 64 -0.87 3.53 17.42
C ARG A 64 0.58 3.73 16.97
N ILE A 65 0.83 3.82 15.67
CA ILE A 65 2.16 4.00 15.11
C ILE A 65 2.45 5.50 14.93
N SER A 66 3.68 5.91 15.28
CA SER A 66 4.10 7.29 15.11
C SER A 66 4.12 7.70 13.63
N ARG A 67 3.84 8.98 13.36
CA ARG A 67 3.80 9.51 11.98
C ARG A 67 5.16 9.42 11.28
N GLU A 68 6.26 9.49 12.02
CA GLU A 68 7.62 9.30 11.49
C GLU A 68 7.85 7.87 11.00
N ARG A 69 7.34 6.86 11.71
CA ARG A 69 7.43 5.46 11.29
C ARG A 69 6.55 5.18 10.08
N ILE A 70 5.34 5.73 10.05
CA ILE A 70 4.45 5.68 8.87
C ILE A 70 5.16 6.32 7.67
N ALA A 71 5.67 7.55 7.82
CA ALA A 71 6.37 8.26 6.74
C ALA A 71 7.63 7.51 6.27
N THR A 72 8.36 6.86 7.19
CA THR A 72 9.53 6.04 6.84
C THR A 72 9.15 4.86 5.96
N GLU A 73 8.07 4.15 6.26
CA GLU A 73 7.59 3.05 5.44
C GLU A 73 7.04 3.54 4.09
N LEU A 74 6.26 4.63 4.07
CA LEU A 74 5.76 5.25 2.84
C LEU A 74 6.91 5.71 1.94
N ASN A 75 7.96 6.34 2.48
CA ASN A 75 9.13 6.75 1.72
C ASN A 75 9.80 5.56 1.02
N ARG A 76 9.91 4.42 1.72
CA ARG A 76 10.52 3.20 1.17
C ARG A 76 9.63 2.50 0.16
N LEU A 77 8.31 2.49 0.37
CA LEU A 77 7.32 2.03 -0.60
C LEU A 77 7.42 2.88 -1.87
N LEU A 78 7.44 4.20 -1.70
CA LEU A 78 7.46 5.14 -2.81
C LEU A 78 8.68 4.99 -3.69
N VAL A 79 9.86 4.62 -3.19
CA VAL A 79 11.04 4.42 -4.05
C VAL A 79 11.16 2.99 -4.60
N GLY A 80 10.18 2.11 -4.36
CA GLY A 80 10.18 0.74 -4.85
C GLY A 80 10.01 0.64 -6.38
N PRO A 81 10.69 -0.31 -7.07
CA PRO A 81 10.54 -0.50 -8.51
C PRO A 81 9.10 -0.80 -8.95
N HIS A 82 8.31 -1.42 -8.07
CA HIS A 82 6.91 -1.79 -8.27
C HIS A 82 5.96 -0.89 -7.48
N VAL A 83 6.29 0.40 -7.30
CA VAL A 83 5.52 1.36 -6.48
C VAL A 83 4.01 1.34 -6.73
N ALA A 84 3.60 1.10 -7.98
CA ALA A 84 2.19 1.02 -8.34
C ALA A 84 1.48 -0.12 -7.59
N ASP A 85 2.11 -1.28 -7.47
CA ASP A 85 1.55 -2.47 -6.84
C ASP A 85 1.39 -2.25 -5.32
N GLY A 86 2.36 -1.60 -4.68
CA GLY A 86 2.25 -1.24 -3.26
C GLY A 86 1.20 -0.16 -2.99
N LEU A 87 1.04 0.83 -3.86
CA LEU A 87 -0.01 1.84 -3.72
C LEU A 87 -1.40 1.22 -3.93
N ARG A 88 -1.57 0.33 -4.91
CA ARG A 88 -2.82 -0.42 -5.10
C ARG A 88 -3.16 -1.29 -3.89
N ALA A 89 -2.18 -1.99 -3.33
CA ALA A 89 -2.39 -2.78 -2.10
C ALA A 89 -2.88 -1.91 -0.92
N LEU A 90 -2.37 -0.69 -0.76
CA LEU A 90 -2.88 0.24 0.27
C LEU A 90 -4.32 0.69 0.01
N HIS A 91 -4.68 0.92 -1.26
CA HIS A 91 -6.03 1.33 -1.64
C HIS A 91 -7.05 0.20 -1.49
N GLU A 92 -6.68 -0.99 -1.96
CA GLU A 92 -7.49 -2.21 -1.88
C GLU A 92 -7.79 -2.58 -0.42
N ALA A 93 -6.79 -2.48 0.46
CA ALA A 93 -6.95 -2.70 1.90
C ALA A 93 -7.59 -1.50 2.64
N ASP A 94 -8.06 -0.46 1.95
CA ASP A 94 -8.66 0.76 2.54
C ASP A 94 -7.76 1.45 3.60
N LEU A 95 -6.46 1.46 3.35
CA LEU A 95 -5.46 1.96 4.28
C LEU A 95 -5.08 3.43 4.08
N ILE A 96 -5.44 4.03 2.94
CA ILE A 96 -5.07 5.42 2.60
C ILE A 96 -5.47 6.39 3.72
N ARG A 97 -6.72 6.31 4.20
CA ARG A 97 -7.25 7.10 5.32
C ARG A 97 -6.41 7.05 6.61
N TRP A 98 -5.68 5.95 6.84
CA TRP A 98 -4.88 5.75 8.04
C TRP A 98 -3.47 6.36 7.90
N VAL A 99 -2.91 6.30 6.70
CA VAL A 99 -1.48 6.52 6.45
C VAL A 99 -1.18 7.83 5.73
N LEU A 100 -2.10 8.30 4.87
CA LEU A 100 -1.99 9.53 4.11
C LEU A 100 -3.41 10.10 3.86
N PRO A 101 -4.07 10.64 4.91
CA PRO A 101 -5.45 11.12 4.82
C PRO A 101 -5.62 12.24 3.78
N GLU A 102 -4.57 12.99 3.46
CA GLU A 102 -4.58 14.03 2.42
C GLU A 102 -4.82 13.46 1.02
N ALA A 103 -4.51 12.18 0.78
CA ALA A 103 -4.78 11.50 -0.49
C ALA A 103 -6.14 10.79 -0.51
N GLN A 104 -6.89 10.78 0.60
CA GLN A 104 -8.17 10.09 0.70
C GLN A 104 -9.21 10.55 -0.33
N PRO A 105 -9.39 11.86 -0.62
CA PRO A 105 -10.37 12.31 -1.62
C PRO A 105 -10.11 11.71 -3.01
N MET A 106 -8.84 11.52 -3.36
CA MET A 106 -8.45 10.91 -4.64
C MET A 106 -8.78 9.42 -4.68
N ALA A 107 -8.68 8.73 -3.53
CA ALA A 107 -9.00 7.31 -3.40
C ALA A 107 -10.52 7.05 -3.37
N GLU A 108 -11.32 7.97 -2.83
CA GLU A 108 -12.78 7.79 -2.75
C GLU A 108 -13.49 8.01 -4.09
N ASP A 109 -13.01 8.93 -4.93
CA ASP A 109 -13.57 9.19 -6.27
C ASP A 109 -13.60 7.94 -7.17
N ASP A 110 -12.66 7.01 -6.96
CA ASP A 110 -12.63 5.71 -7.64
C ASP A 110 -13.84 4.82 -7.27
N ARG A 111 -14.22 4.76 -5.98
CA ARG A 111 -15.25 3.83 -5.48
C ARG A 111 -16.68 4.21 -5.87
N ASP A 112 -16.96 5.50 -6.02
CA ASP A 112 -18.32 6.01 -6.30
C ASP A 112 -18.63 6.13 -7.82
N SER A 113 -17.68 5.75 -8.68
CA SER A 113 -17.75 5.95 -10.14
C SER A 113 -18.59 4.90 -10.90
N VAL A 114 -19.73 4.46 -10.34
CA VAL A 114 -20.70 3.60 -11.05
C VAL A 114 -21.49 4.44 -12.05
N GLY A 115 -21.02 4.51 -13.31
CA GLY A 115 -21.87 4.83 -14.46
C GLY A 115 -21.67 6.17 -15.17
N ALA A 116 -20.69 6.98 -14.80
CA ALA A 116 -20.32 8.18 -15.56
C ALA A 116 -18.81 8.20 -15.84
N ARG A 117 -18.39 8.75 -16.98
CA ARG A 117 -16.97 8.92 -17.38
C ARG A 117 -16.23 9.92 -16.48
N HIS A 118 -16.18 9.67 -15.18
CA HIS A 118 -15.27 10.34 -14.27
C HIS A 118 -13.93 9.59 -14.31
N LYS A 119 -12.83 10.36 -14.32
CA LYS A 119 -11.48 9.82 -14.41
C LYS A 119 -11.20 9.13 -13.09
N ASP A 120 -10.83 7.86 -13.09
CA ASP A 120 -10.27 7.19 -11.91
C ASP A 120 -8.99 7.94 -11.47
N ILE A 121 -9.15 8.89 -10.53
CA ILE A 121 -8.08 9.80 -10.10
C ILE A 121 -6.99 9.00 -9.40
N TRP A 122 -7.37 7.97 -8.64
CA TRP A 122 -6.43 7.14 -7.92
C TRP A 122 -5.54 6.34 -8.86
N GLU A 123 -6.12 5.54 -9.76
CA GLU A 123 -5.33 4.75 -10.72
C GLU A 123 -4.54 5.65 -11.68
N HIS A 124 -5.09 6.82 -12.05
CA HIS A 124 -4.32 7.83 -12.78
C HIS A 124 -3.07 8.24 -12.00
N THR A 125 -3.23 8.58 -10.73
CA THR A 125 -2.12 9.00 -9.86
C THR A 125 -1.11 7.88 -9.66
N VAL A 126 -1.57 6.65 -9.42
CA VAL A 126 -0.72 5.46 -9.30
C VAL A 126 0.13 5.27 -10.55
N ARG A 127 -0.45 5.43 -11.75
CA ARG A 127 0.28 5.37 -13.03
C ARG A 127 1.30 6.49 -13.17
N VAL A 128 0.94 7.72 -12.81
CA VAL A 128 1.87 8.87 -12.83
C VAL A 128 3.06 8.60 -11.92
N VAL A 129 2.83 8.16 -10.68
CA VAL A 129 3.91 7.80 -9.74
C VAL A 129 4.80 6.70 -10.32
N GLY A 130 4.20 5.63 -10.89
CA GLY A 130 4.92 4.52 -11.50
C GLY A 130 5.80 4.90 -12.69
N GLN A 131 5.44 5.94 -13.45
CA GLN A 131 6.19 6.44 -14.61
C GLN A 131 7.26 7.47 -14.25
N THR A 132 7.27 7.97 -13.01
CA THR A 132 8.29 8.91 -12.56
C THR A 132 9.58 8.20 -12.09
N PRO A 133 10.74 8.87 -12.22
CA PRO A 133 11.99 8.36 -11.64
C PRO A 133 11.83 8.03 -10.16
N ALA A 134 12.50 6.97 -9.68
CA ALA A 134 12.51 6.54 -8.28
C ALA A 134 13.30 7.50 -7.35
N ARG A 135 13.05 8.80 -7.48
CA ARG A 135 13.56 9.86 -6.61
C ARG A 135 12.44 10.24 -5.66
N LEU A 136 12.70 10.13 -4.36
CA LEU A 136 11.69 10.29 -3.33
C LEU A 136 10.87 11.60 -3.49
N ALA A 137 11.54 12.73 -3.68
CA ALA A 137 10.88 14.02 -3.86
C ALA A 137 9.95 14.06 -5.09
N VAL A 138 10.35 13.42 -6.19
CA VAL A 138 9.54 13.37 -7.42
C VAL A 138 8.31 12.50 -7.21
N ARG A 139 8.45 11.34 -6.55
CA ARG A 139 7.33 10.43 -6.30
C ARG A 139 6.35 10.96 -5.26
N TRP A 140 6.80 11.72 -4.27
CA TRP A 140 5.90 12.48 -3.40
C TRP A 140 5.13 13.56 -4.16
N ALA A 141 5.82 14.35 -4.99
CA ALA A 141 5.18 15.36 -5.81
C ALA A 141 4.13 14.74 -6.76
N ALA A 142 4.46 13.60 -7.38
CA ALA A 142 3.55 12.85 -8.23
C ALA A 142 2.35 12.28 -7.46
N LEU A 143 2.55 11.73 -6.25
CA LEU A 143 1.46 11.17 -5.45
C LEU A 143 0.44 12.24 -5.03
N LEU A 144 0.92 13.44 -4.70
CA LEU A 144 0.09 14.52 -4.15
C LEU A 144 -0.36 15.54 -5.20
N HIS A 145 -0.02 15.36 -6.48
CA HIS A 145 -0.23 16.39 -7.51
C HIS A 145 -1.71 16.78 -7.70
N ASP A 146 -2.61 15.84 -7.43
CA ASP A 146 -4.06 16.01 -7.60
C ASP A 146 -4.83 16.07 -6.28
N ALA A 147 -4.15 15.99 -5.12
CA ALA A 147 -4.77 15.96 -3.80
C ALA A 147 -5.48 17.27 -3.39
N ALA A 148 -5.14 18.39 -4.04
CA ALA A 148 -5.64 19.73 -3.70
C ALA A 148 -6.29 20.46 -4.88
N LYS A 149 -6.71 19.76 -5.94
CA LYS A 149 -7.50 20.40 -7.00
C LYS A 149 -8.84 20.85 -6.39
N PRO A 150 -9.19 22.16 -6.46
CA PRO A 150 -10.48 22.61 -5.97
C PRO A 150 -11.59 21.89 -6.76
N ALA A 151 -12.55 21.33 -6.02
CA ALA A 151 -13.80 20.81 -6.56
C ALA A 151 -14.62 21.93 -7.21
#